data_AF-A0A2V7J803-F1
#
_entry.id   AF-A0A2V7J803-F1
#
_cell.length_a   1.000
_cell.length_b   1.000
_cell.length_c   1.000
_cell.angle_alpha   90.00
_cell.angle_beta   90.00
_cell.angle_gamma   90.00
#
_symmetry.space_group_name_H-M   'P 1'
#
loop_
_entity.id
_entity.type
_entity.pdbx_description
1 polymer ?
#
loop_
_entity_poly.entity_id
_entity_poly.type
_entity_poly.pdbx_seq_one_letter_code
_entity_poly.pdbx_strand_id
1 'polypeptide(L)'
;MTRSLERTLGPRDLILIVIGTVIGSGIFIVPASVLRDSGGDVRVALVVWLAAGVLSLLGALTYGELGAANPEAGGLYVYIRDAFGPLPAFLYGWTAFFVIGTGSVATLAVAFTGYLGQFVPVSPITAKVVAALMILVIMAINVRGVRH
;
A
#
# COMPACT_ATOMS: atom_id res chain seq x y z
N MET A 1 -2.87 34.39 1.17
CA MET A 1 -3.46 33.58 2.25
C MET A 1 -2.94 32.16 2.12
N THR A 2 -1.92 31.77 2.89
CA THR A 2 -1.55 30.36 3.04
C THR A 2 -2.62 29.71 3.92
N ARG A 3 -3.52 28.91 3.32
CA ARG A 3 -4.43 28.05 4.09
C ARG A 3 -3.54 27.12 4.92
N SER A 4 -3.39 27.38 6.23
CA SER A 4 -2.74 26.43 7.12
C SER A 4 -3.68 25.22 7.25
N LEU A 5 -3.16 24.02 7.03
CA LEU A 5 -3.92 22.80 7.25
C LEU A 5 -4.32 22.73 8.72
N GLU A 6 -5.63 22.60 8.97
CA GLU A 6 -6.15 22.45 10.33
C GLU A 6 -5.71 21.09 10.88
N ARG A 7 -5.09 21.07 12.06
CA ARG A 7 -4.58 19.83 12.69
C ARG A 7 -5.73 19.07 13.34
N THR A 8 -6.54 18.41 12.52
CA THR A 8 -7.72 17.66 12.95
C THR A 8 -7.41 16.21 13.36
N LEU A 9 -6.26 15.67 12.95
CA LEU A 9 -5.85 14.30 13.28
C LEU A 9 -4.91 14.26 14.48
N GLY A 10 -5.30 13.53 15.53
CA GLY A 10 -4.47 13.27 16.70
C GLY A 10 -3.59 12.01 16.53
N PRO A 11 -2.70 11.73 17.50
CA PRO A 11 -1.83 10.55 17.46
C PRO A 11 -2.59 9.23 17.36
N ARG A 12 -3.74 9.12 18.03
CA ARG A 12 -4.59 7.91 17.98
C ARG A 12 -5.18 7.70 16.60
N ASP A 13 -5.66 8.76 15.96
CA ASP A 13 -6.21 8.69 14.61
C ASP A 13 -5.14 8.26 13.62
N LEU A 14 -3.94 8.83 13.72
CA LEU A 14 -2.80 8.46 12.88
C LEU A 14 -2.40 6.99 13.07
N ILE A 15 -2.34 6.49 14.30
CA ILE A 15 -2.04 5.08 14.59
C ILE A 15 -3.09 4.16 13.95
N LEU A 16 -4.37 4.47 14.15
CA LEU A 16 -5.46 3.65 13.61
C LEU A 16 -5.51 3.68 12.08
N ILE A 17 -5.26 4.84 11.48
CA ILE A 17 -5.12 4.99 10.02
C ILE A 17 -3.98 4.11 9.52
N VAL A 18 -2.80 4.19 10.14
CA VAL A 18 -1.65 3.37 9.72
C VAL A 18 -1.96 1.88 9.85
N ILE A 19 -2.52 1.42 10.98
CA ILE A 19 -2.95 0.02 11.15
C ILE A 19 -3.90 -0.39 10.03
N GLY A 20 -4.93 0.42 9.75
CA GLY A 20 -5.92 0.15 8.69
C GLY A 20 -5.33 0.13 7.28
N THR A 21 -4.29 0.93 7.00
CA THR A 21 -3.60 0.94 5.71
C THR A 21 -2.62 -0.23 5.54
N VAL A 22 -2.01 -0.71 6.62
CA VAL A 22 -1.01 -1.79 6.58
C VAL A 22 -1.68 -3.17 6.57
N ILE A 23 -2.75 -3.36 7.37
CA ILE A 23 -3.51 -4.60 7.40
C ILE A 23 -4.49 -4.63 6.21
N GLY A 24 -3.98 -5.06 5.05
CA GLY A 24 -4.77 -5.24 3.82
C GLY A 24 -5.19 -6.69 3.56
N SER A 25 -5.65 -6.95 2.33
CA SER A 25 -6.03 -8.30 1.87
C SER A 25 -4.87 -9.31 1.85
N GLY A 26 -3.63 -8.83 1.93
CA GLY A 26 -2.42 -9.65 1.93
C GLY A 26 -2.40 -10.69 3.04
N ILE A 27 -2.99 -10.42 4.21
CA ILE A 27 -3.03 -11.38 5.33
C ILE A 27 -3.80 -12.67 4.99
N PHE A 28 -4.71 -12.61 4.02
CA PHE A 28 -5.49 -13.78 3.62
C PHE A 28 -4.81 -14.61 2.50
N ILE A 29 -3.82 -14.03 1.81
CA ILE A 29 -3.17 -14.64 0.63
C ILE A 29 -1.74 -15.06 0.97
N VAL A 30 -0.98 -14.17 1.60
CA VAL A 30 0.46 -14.29 1.81
C VAL A 30 0.83 -15.44 2.77
N PRO A 31 0.11 -15.73 3.87
CA PRO A 31 0.49 -16.85 4.74
C PRO A 31 0.49 -18.20 3.99
N ALA A 32 -0.48 -18.41 3.10
CA ALA A 32 -0.56 -19.63 2.31
C ALA A 32 0.59 -19.73 1.30
N SER A 33 0.98 -18.63 0.65
CA SER A 33 2.15 -18.63 -0.24
C SER A 33 3.44 -18.86 0.52
N VAL A 34 3.66 -18.15 1.64
CA VAL A 34 4.86 -18.31 2.47
C VAL A 34 5.00 -19.74 2.97
N LEU A 35 3.91 -20.37 3.44
CA LEU A 35 3.96 -21.76 3.89
C LEU A 35 4.31 -22.73 2.76
N ARG A 36 3.71 -22.54 1.59
CA ARG A 36 3.99 -23.35 0.39
C ARG A 36 5.44 -23.20 -0.06
N ASP A 37 5.94 -21.98 -0.12
CA ASP A 37 7.30 -21.67 -0.56
C ASP A 37 8.35 -22.10 0.49
N SER A 38 7.93 -22.27 1.75
CA SER A 38 8.72 -22.88 2.84
C SER A 38 8.64 -24.41 2.85
N GLY A 39 8.13 -25.05 1.79
CA GLY A 39 8.00 -26.50 1.70
C GLY A 39 6.97 -27.12 2.65
N GLY A 40 6.04 -26.31 3.18
CA GLY A 40 5.05 -26.73 4.18
C GLY A 40 5.56 -26.71 5.62
N ASP A 41 6.80 -26.30 5.88
CA ASP A 41 7.33 -26.19 7.24
C ASP A 41 6.85 -24.89 7.92
N VAL A 42 5.98 -25.06 8.92
CA VAL A 42 5.42 -23.95 9.71
C VAL A 42 6.50 -23.18 10.47
N ARG A 43 7.57 -23.85 10.95
CA ARG A 43 8.65 -23.19 11.69
C ARG A 43 9.41 -22.24 10.78
N VAL A 44 9.77 -22.71 9.57
CA VAL A 44 10.42 -21.90 8.55
C VAL A 44 9.52 -20.73 8.15
N ALA A 45 8.24 -20.99 7.90
CA ALA A 45 7.27 -19.95 7.54
C ALA A 45 7.17 -18.85 8.64
N LEU A 46 7.13 -19.23 9.91
CA LEU A 46 7.09 -18.29 11.04
C LEU A 46 8.39 -17.48 11.17
N VAL A 47 9.56 -18.10 10.92
CA VAL A 47 10.83 -17.38 10.90
C VAL A 47 10.86 -16.33 9.79
N VAL A 48 10.34 -16.66 8.59
CA VAL A 48 10.21 -15.70 7.48
C VAL A 48 9.29 -14.55 7.86
N TRP A 49 8.15 -14.83 8.47
CA TRP A 49 7.22 -13.80 8.96
C TRP A 49 7.86 -12.88 10.01
N LEU A 50 8.57 -13.44 10.99
CA LEU A 50 9.25 -12.67 12.02
C LEU A 50 10.35 -11.79 11.41
N ALA A 51 11.17 -12.35 10.50
CA ALA A 51 12.22 -11.61 9.82
C ALA A 51 11.66 -10.44 8.98
N ALA A 52 10.59 -10.68 8.22
CA ALA A 52 9.89 -9.64 7.48
C ALA A 52 9.31 -8.56 8.40
N GLY A 53 8.71 -8.95 9.53
CA GLY A 53 8.18 -8.02 10.53
C GLY A 53 9.26 -7.13 11.15
N VAL A 54 10.42 -7.69 11.50
CA VAL A 54 11.57 -6.92 11.99
C VAL A 54 12.06 -5.94 10.92
N LEU A 55 12.21 -6.39 9.67
CA LEU A 55 12.62 -5.52 8.57
C LEU A 55 11.63 -4.36 8.35
N SER A 56 10.33 -4.63 8.37
CA SER A 56 9.29 -3.60 8.27
C SER A 56 9.33 -2.62 9.44
N LEU A 57 9.57 -3.09 10.66
CA LEU A 57 9.70 -2.23 11.85
C LEU A 57 10.89 -1.28 11.71
N LEU A 58 12.05 -1.78 11.29
CA LEU A 58 13.24 -0.95 11.07
C LEU A 58 12.97 0.12 10.01
N GLY A 59 12.30 -0.24 8.90
CA GLY A 59 11.90 0.73 7.88
C GLY A 59 10.94 1.80 8.40
N ALA A 60 9.96 1.41 9.23
CA ALA A 60 9.01 2.34 9.84
C ALA A 60 9.70 3.32 10.80
N LEU A 61 10.68 2.85 11.58
CA LEU A 61 11.49 3.72 12.46
C LEU A 61 12.30 4.72 11.65
N THR A 62 12.97 4.29 10.57
CA THR A 62 13.70 5.19 9.67
C THR A 62 12.78 6.26 9.07
N TYR A 63 11.57 5.90 8.64
CA TYR A 63 10.60 6.88 8.15
C TYR A 63 10.09 7.81 9.25
N GLY A 64 9.97 7.33 10.49
CA GLY A 64 9.67 8.15 11.66
C GLY A 64 10.76 9.20 11.94
N GLU A 65 12.03 8.80 11.90
CA GLU A 65 13.18 9.70 12.09
C GLU A 65 13.28 10.73 10.97
N LEU A 66 13.14 10.32 9.71
CA LEU A 66 13.12 11.23 8.56
C LEU A 66 11.93 12.22 8.62
N GLY A 67 10.76 11.74 9.03
CA GLY A 67 9.57 12.57 9.23
C GLY A 67 9.73 13.60 10.34
N ALA A 68 10.45 13.25 11.41
CA ALA A 68 10.78 14.18 12.49
C ALA A 68 11.87 15.18 12.08
N ALA A 69 12.88 14.74 11.31
CA ALA A 69 14.00 15.57 10.88
C ALA A 69 13.62 16.57 9.78
N ASN A 70 12.74 16.18 8.85
CA ASN A 70 12.25 17.03 7.77
C ASN A 70 10.70 16.99 7.70
N PRO A 71 10.02 17.87 8.45
CA PRO A 71 8.56 17.89 8.57
C PRO A 71 7.87 18.61 7.40
N GLU A 72 8.59 18.88 6.30
CA GLU A 72 8.01 19.50 5.12
C GLU A 72 7.04 18.56 4.39
N ALA A 73 6.06 19.15 3.70
CA ALA A 73 5.14 18.39 2.87
C ALA A 73 5.86 17.83 1.63
N GLY A 74 5.71 16.52 1.38
CA GLY A 74 6.23 15.86 0.17
C GLY A 74 6.76 14.45 0.38
N GLY A 75 6.88 13.99 1.62
CA GLY A 75 7.17 12.60 1.97
C GLY A 75 8.48 12.08 1.35
N LEU A 76 8.47 10.81 0.94
CA LEU A 76 9.67 10.12 0.42
C LEU A 76 10.34 10.83 -0.77
N TYR A 77 9.55 11.52 -1.61
CA TYR A 77 10.12 12.29 -2.72
C TYR A 77 11.10 13.35 -2.23
N VAL A 78 10.72 14.09 -1.19
CA VAL A 78 11.56 15.15 -0.60
C VAL A 78 12.81 14.55 0.02
N TYR A 79 12.68 13.45 0.76
CA TYR A 79 13.84 12.79 1.39
C TYR A 79 14.84 12.29 0.35
N ILE A 80 14.37 11.70 -0.75
CA ILE A 80 15.23 11.24 -1.85
C ILE A 80 15.88 12.43 -2.57
N ARG A 81 15.12 13.51 -2.78
CA ARG A 81 15.64 14.73 -3.42
C ARG A 81 16.76 15.35 -2.59
N ASP A 82 16.55 15.44 -1.29
CA ASP A 82 17.51 16.11 -0.39
C ASP A 82 18.77 15.26 -0.19
N ALA A 83 18.65 13.93 -0.23
CA ALA A 83 19.79 13.01 -0.08
C ALA A 83 20.56 12.74 -1.40
N PHE A 84 19.86 12.63 -2.53
CA PHE A 84 20.42 12.13 -3.80
C PHE A 84 20.23 13.07 -5.00
N GLY A 85 19.56 14.21 -4.81
CA GLY A 85 19.33 15.21 -5.83
C GLY A 85 18.06 15.00 -6.66
N PRO A 86 17.79 15.90 -7.63
CA PRO A 86 16.50 16.00 -8.31
C PRO A 86 16.19 14.83 -9.26
N LEU A 87 17.20 14.23 -9.91
CA LEU A 87 16.98 13.16 -10.87
C LEU A 87 16.48 11.86 -10.20
N PRO A 88 17.14 11.32 -9.14
CA PRO A 88 16.61 10.17 -8.41
C PRO A 88 15.21 10.41 -7.83
N ALA A 89 14.94 11.61 -7.31
CA ALA A 89 13.62 11.98 -6.80
C ALA A 89 12.56 11.98 -7.90
N PHE A 90 12.87 12.54 -9.07
CA PHE A 90 11.99 12.51 -10.24
C PHE A 90 11.67 11.08 -10.66
N LEU A 91 12.69 10.21 -10.79
CA LEU A 91 12.50 8.79 -11.11
C LEU A 91 11.67 8.06 -10.06
N TYR A 92 11.88 8.37 -8.78
CA TYR A 92 11.03 7.86 -7.70
C TYR A 92 9.57 8.33 -7.89
N GLY A 93 9.32 9.60 -8.21
CA GLY A 93 7.98 10.11 -8.48
C GLY A 93 7.28 9.35 -9.62
N TRP A 94 7.98 9.10 -10.72
CA TRP A 94 7.46 8.26 -11.83
C TRP A 94 7.18 6.83 -11.38
N THR A 95 8.09 6.22 -10.63
CA THR A 95 7.92 4.85 -10.10
C THR A 95 6.74 4.76 -9.14
N ALA A 96 6.62 5.73 -8.23
CA ALA A 96 5.55 5.82 -7.26
C ALA A 96 4.17 5.89 -7.94
N PHE A 97 4.07 6.67 -9.02
CA PHE A 97 2.82 6.81 -9.76
C PHE A 97 2.53 5.61 -10.68
N PHE A 98 3.44 5.28 -11.60
CA PHE A 98 3.19 4.31 -12.68
C PHE A 98 3.37 2.84 -12.29
N VAL A 99 4.05 2.57 -11.19
CA VAL A 99 4.37 1.19 -10.76
C VAL A 99 3.74 0.90 -9.41
N ILE A 100 4.08 1.67 -8.39
CA ILE A 100 3.67 1.37 -7.01
C ILE A 100 2.16 1.60 -6.85
N GLY A 101 1.67 2.78 -7.19
CA GLY A 101 0.25 3.13 -7.03
C GLY A 101 -0.66 2.28 -7.91
N THR A 102 -0.40 2.26 -9.22
CA THR A 102 -1.17 1.46 -10.18
C THR A 102 -1.11 -0.04 -9.91
N GLY A 103 0.06 -0.57 -9.57
CA GLY A 103 0.26 -1.98 -9.21
C GLY A 103 -0.55 -2.36 -7.98
N SER A 104 -0.53 -1.53 -6.94
CA SER A 104 -1.30 -1.76 -5.71
C SER A 104 -2.81 -1.82 -5.99
N VAL A 105 -3.33 -0.87 -6.78
CA VAL A 105 -4.75 -0.87 -7.19
C VAL A 105 -5.11 -2.10 -8.01
N ALA A 106 -4.25 -2.48 -8.96
CA ALA A 106 -4.45 -3.66 -9.80
C ALA A 106 -4.44 -4.95 -8.97
N THR A 107 -3.49 -5.12 -8.05
CA THR A 107 -3.41 -6.28 -7.16
C THR A 107 -4.66 -6.43 -6.30
N LEU A 108 -5.17 -5.33 -5.72
CA LEU A 108 -6.40 -5.37 -4.93
C LEU A 108 -7.62 -5.74 -5.80
N ALA A 109 -7.73 -5.20 -7.00
CA ALA A 109 -8.82 -5.53 -7.92
C ALA A 109 -8.78 -7.00 -8.37
N VAL A 110 -7.60 -7.54 -8.68
CA VAL A 110 -7.44 -8.96 -9.02
C VAL A 110 -7.76 -9.84 -7.81
N ALA A 111 -7.25 -9.51 -6.63
CA ALA A 111 -7.55 -10.25 -5.39
C ALA A 111 -9.05 -10.33 -5.14
N PHE A 112 -9.78 -9.22 -5.30
CA PHE A 112 -11.25 -9.21 -5.20
C PHE A 112 -11.90 -10.22 -6.14
N THR A 113 -11.49 -10.26 -7.41
CA THR A 113 -12.07 -11.21 -8.38
C THR A 113 -11.72 -12.67 -8.08
N GLY A 114 -10.54 -12.91 -7.49
CA GLY A 114 -10.15 -14.22 -6.98
C GLY A 114 -11.06 -14.71 -5.85
N TYR A 115 -11.43 -13.82 -4.93
CA TYR A 115 -12.41 -14.12 -3.88
C TYR A 115 -13.83 -14.27 -4.43
N LEU A 116 -14.26 -13.41 -5.36
CA LEU A 116 -15.57 -13.53 -6.00
C LEU A 116 -15.74 -14.88 -6.71
N GLY A 117 -14.66 -15.37 -7.33
CA GLY A 117 -14.60 -16.69 -7.96
C GLY A 117 -14.84 -17.87 -7.01
N GLN A 118 -14.74 -17.68 -5.69
CA GLN A 118 -15.08 -18.71 -4.71
C GLN A 118 -16.61 -18.85 -4.52
N PHE A 119 -17.38 -17.82 -4.87
CA PHE A 119 -18.84 -17.81 -4.69
C PHE A 119 -19.60 -18.07 -6.00
N VAL A 120 -19.07 -17.58 -7.11
CA VAL A 120 -19.67 -17.73 -8.44
C VAL A 120 -18.62 -18.13 -9.47
N PRO A 121 -18.93 -18.93 -10.49
CA PRO A 121 -17.99 -19.22 -11.56
C PRO A 121 -17.59 -17.94 -12.30
N VAL A 122 -16.29 -17.61 -12.27
CA VAL A 122 -15.74 -16.44 -12.97
C VAL A 122 -14.71 -16.91 -13.99
N SER A 123 -14.99 -16.71 -15.28
CA SER A 123 -14.01 -16.98 -16.34
C SER A 123 -12.84 -15.98 -16.28
N PRO A 124 -11.65 -16.28 -16.85
CA PRO A 124 -10.53 -15.34 -16.86
C PRO A 124 -10.85 -13.97 -17.50
N ILE A 125 -11.73 -13.95 -18.51
CA ILE A 125 -12.18 -12.70 -19.14
C ILE A 125 -13.12 -11.95 -18.20
N THR A 126 -14.08 -12.65 -17.60
CA THR A 126 -15.02 -12.08 -16.62
C THR A 126 -14.26 -11.48 -15.43
N ALA A 127 -13.23 -12.15 -14.91
CA ALA A 127 -12.38 -11.64 -13.84
C ALA A 127 -11.73 -10.31 -14.23
N LYS A 128 -11.10 -10.23 -15.42
CA LYS A 128 -10.49 -8.99 -15.89
C LYS A 128 -11.49 -7.85 -16.03
N VAL A 129 -12.69 -8.14 -16.56
CA VAL A 129 -13.77 -7.14 -16.72
C VAL A 129 -14.25 -6.66 -15.35
N VAL A 130 -14.52 -7.56 -14.40
CA VAL A 130 -14.97 -7.19 -13.05
C VAL A 130 -13.89 -6.39 -12.31
N ALA A 131 -12.62 -6.77 -12.41
CA ALA A 131 -11.51 -6.03 -11.81
C ALA A 131 -11.41 -4.61 -12.40
N ALA A 132 -11.52 -4.46 -13.71
CA ALA A 132 -11.51 -3.14 -14.36
C ALA A 132 -12.72 -2.29 -13.94
N LEU A 133 -13.92 -2.88 -13.88
CA LEU A 133 -15.13 -2.18 -13.42
C LEU A 133 -15.02 -1.73 -11.96
N MET A 134 -14.48 -2.58 -11.08
CA MET A 134 -14.18 -2.24 -9.69
C MET A 134 -13.29 -1.00 -9.59
N ILE A 135 -12.19 -0.97 -10.35
CA ILE A 135 -11.29 0.19 -10.39
C ILE A 135 -12.03 1.44 -10.84
N LEU A 136 -12.83 1.36 -11.91
CA LEU A 136 -13.61 2.49 -12.44
C LEU A 136 -14.65 3.00 -11.44
N VAL A 137 -15.34 2.11 -10.72
CA VAL A 137 -16.32 2.47 -9.69
C VAL A 137 -15.65 3.20 -8.53
N ILE A 138 -14.57 2.64 -7.99
CA ILE A 138 -13.82 3.27 -6.89
C ILE A 138 -13.22 4.61 -7.32
N MET A 139 -12.68 4.69 -8.54
CA MET A 139 -12.22 5.94 -9.12
C MET A 139 -13.35 6.98 -9.18
N ALA A 140 -14.52 6.60 -9.67
CA ALA A 140 -15.66 7.51 -9.77
C ALA A 140 -16.17 7.97 -8.39
N ILE A 141 -16.13 7.11 -7.37
CA ILE A 141 -16.45 7.46 -5.98
C ILE A 141 -15.43 8.47 -5.45
N ASN A 142 -14.13 8.19 -5.59
CA ASN A 142 -13.06 9.06 -5.10
C ASN A 142 -13.09 10.45 -5.77
N VAL A 143 -13.29 10.51 -7.09
CA VAL A 143 -13.37 11.77 -7.84
C VAL A 143 -14.59 12.61 -7.41
N ARG A 144 -15.73 11.98 -7.09
CA ARG A 144 -16.91 12.69 -6.57
C ARG A 144 -16.73 13.14 -5.12
N GLY A 145 -16.13 12.30 -4.28
CA GLY A 145 -15.92 12.57 -2.85
C GLY A 145 -14.98 13.73 -2.58
N VAL A 146 -13.95 13.93 -3.41
CA VAL A 146 -12.96 15.03 -3.25
C VAL A 146 -13.58 16.43 -3.41
N ARG A 147 -14.80 16.54 -3.95
CA ARG A 147 -15.50 17.83 -4.14
C ARG A 147 -16.32 18.29 -2.93
N HIS A 148 -16.39 17.49 -1.86
CA HIS A 148 -17.09 17.80 -0.61
C HIS A 148 -16.11 17.78 0.55
#